data_AF-A0AA88AIY0-F1
#
_entry.id   AF-A0AA88AIY0-F1
#
_cell.length_a   1.000
_cell.length_b   1.000
_cell.length_c   1.000
_cell.angle_alpha   90.00
_cell.angle_beta   90.00
_cell.angle_gamma   90.00
#
_symmetry.space_group_name_H-M   'P 1'
#
loop_
_entity.id
_entity.type
_entity.pdbx_description
1 polymer ?
#
loop_
_entity_poly.entity_id
_entity_poly.type
_entity_poly.pdbx_seq_one_letter_code
_entity_poly.pdbx_strand_id
1 'polypeptide(L)' 'MDRDAENLLQKSEIRFRNELQGPESITFDLLGHSPYTGVANGGILFWNGSSWTTFAYASPNR' A
#
# COMPACT_ATOMS: atom_id res chain seq x y z
N MET A 1 24.31 14.52 7.40
CA MET A 1 23.12 14.49 6.53
C MET A 1 23.14 13.14 5.84
N ASP A 2 22.44 12.16 6.40
CA ASP A 2 22.28 10.83 5.81
C ASP A 2 21.57 10.97 4.46
N ARG A 3 22.35 10.91 3.37
CA ARG A 3 21.79 10.63 2.06
C ARG A 3 21.54 9.13 2.00
N ASP A 4 20.36 8.77 1.51
CA ASP A 4 19.93 7.39 1.28
C ASP A 4 20.93 6.69 0.32
N ALA A 5 21.96 6.04 0.86
CA ALA A 5 23.08 5.49 0.09
C ALA A 5 22.61 4.42 -0.90
N GLU A 6 21.53 3.73 -0.55
CA GLU A 6 20.92 2.70 -1.37
C GLU A 6 19.96 3.23 -2.42
N ASN A 7 19.57 4.51 -2.33
CA ASN A 7 18.65 5.17 -3.25
C ASN A 7 17.37 4.35 -3.46
N LEU A 8 16.76 3.95 -2.34
CA LEU A 8 15.68 2.98 -2.31
C LEU A 8 14.45 3.45 -3.10
N LEU A 9 14.19 4.77 -3.12
CA LEU A 9 13.08 5.35 -3.86
C LEU A 9 13.26 5.17 -5.38
N GLN A 10 14.45 5.40 -5.94
CA GLN A 10 14.65 5.23 -7.39
C GLN A 10 14.67 3.76 -7.81
N LYS A 11 15.02 2.84 -6.89
CA LYS A 11 14.96 1.40 -7.10
C LYS A 11 13.59 0.79 -6.80
N SER A 12 12.60 1.61 -6.41
CA SER A 12 11.26 1.13 -6.09
C SER A 12 10.51 0.60 -7.32
N GLU A 13 9.58 -0.31 -7.06
CA GLU A 13 8.71 -0.88 -8.07
C GLU A 13 7.37 -0.11 -8.13
N ILE A 14 6.88 0.16 -9.34
CA ILE A 14 5.54 0.71 -9.55
C ILE A 14 4.58 -0.44 -9.82
N ARG A 15 3.64 -0.66 -8.90
CA ARG A 15 2.58 -1.67 -9.03
C ARG A 15 1.23 -1.03 -9.36
N PHE A 16 0.35 -1.81 -10.01
CA PHE A 16 -1.04 -1.42 -10.33
C PHE A 16 -1.19 -0.18 -11.22
N ARG A 17 -0.18 0.09 -12.05
CA ARG A 17 -0.22 1.24 -12.97
C ARG A 17 -1.41 1.10 -13.91
N ASN A 18 -2.35 2.05 -13.84
CA ASN A 18 -3.61 2.09 -14.61
C ASN A 18 -4.61 0.97 -14.25
N GLU A 19 -4.35 0.18 -13.22
CA GLU A 19 -5.26 -0.88 -12.76
C GLU A 19 -6.12 -0.42 -11.58
N LEU A 20 -5.56 0.43 -10.72
CA LEU A 20 -6.23 0.95 -9.53
C LEU A 20 -6.03 2.47 -9.45
N GLN A 21 -7.04 3.16 -8.91
CA GLN A 21 -6.97 4.58 -8.56
C GLN A 21 -6.78 4.68 -7.03
N GLY A 22 -5.76 5.43 -6.60
CA GLY A 22 -5.22 5.36 -5.23
C GLY A 22 -3.91 4.54 -5.19
N PRO A 23 -3.12 4.63 -4.11
CA PRO A 23 -3.56 4.81 -2.73
C PRO A 23 -3.71 6.27 -2.31
N GLU A 24 -4.81 6.59 -1.62
CA GLU A 24 -5.00 7.92 -1.04
C GLU A 24 -4.27 8.08 0.31
N SER A 25 -3.87 6.96 0.93
CA SER A 25 -3.13 6.92 2.19
C SER A 25 -2.44 5.56 2.40
N ILE A 26 -1.38 5.53 3.23
CA ILE A 26 -0.69 4.30 3.68
C ILE A 26 -0.47 4.38 5.19
N THR A 27 -0.77 3.29 5.90
CA THR A 27 -0.57 3.20 7.36
C THR A 27 0.28 1.99 7.69
N PHE A 28 1.21 2.19 8.62
CA PHE A 28 2.08 1.17 9.17
C PHE A 28 1.60 0.81 10.57
N ASP A 29 1.57 -0.47 10.90
CA ASP A 29 1.29 -0.92 12.26
C ASP A 29 2.53 -0.71 13.15
N LEU A 30 2.33 -0.17 14.35
CA LEU A 30 3.37 0.02 15.36
C LEU A 30 3.95 -1.31 15.89
N LEU A 31 3.20 -2.41 15.76
CA LEU A 31 3.70 -3.76 16.08
C LEU A 31 4.63 -4.33 15.00
N GLY A 32 4.89 -3.59 13.91
CA GLY A 32 5.72 -4.05 12.81
C GLY A 32 4.99 -4.99 11.84
N HIS A 33 3.66 -5.05 11.91
CA HIS A 33 2.90 -5.68 10.84
C HIS A 33 3.03 -4.88 9.54
N SER A 34 2.95 -5.59 8.43
CA SER A 34 3.08 -5.03 7.09
C SER A 34 2.09 -3.90 6.81
N PRO A 35 2.42 -2.96 5.91
CA PRO A 35 1.58 -1.81 5.63
C PRO A 35 0.22 -2.17 5.02
N TYR A 36 -0.77 -1.31 5.27
CA TYR A 36 -2.11 -1.36 4.70
C TYR A 36 -2.41 -0.08 3.95
N THR A 37 -3.26 -0.18 2.91
CA THR A 37 -3.67 0.97 2.13
C THR A 37 -5.10 0.85 1.61
N GLY A 38 -5.80 1.98 1.55
CA GLY A 38 -7.11 2.08 0.90
C GLY A 38 -6.98 2.46 -0.57
N VAL A 39 -7.82 1.87 -1.41
CA VAL A 39 -7.95 2.18 -2.84
C VAL A 39 -9.32 2.75 -3.14
N ALA A 40 -9.46 3.53 -4.21
CA ALA A 40 -10.67 4.31 -4.51
C ALA A 40 -11.94 3.48 -4.70
N ASN A 41 -11.82 2.17 -4.93
CA ASN A 41 -12.97 1.27 -4.98
C ASN A 41 -13.51 0.92 -3.58
N GLY A 42 -12.97 1.46 -2.49
CA GLY A 42 -13.36 1.12 -1.12
C GLY A 42 -12.70 -0.16 -0.58
N GLY A 43 -11.81 -0.76 -1.36
CA GLY A 43 -10.99 -1.90 -0.94
C GLY A 43 -9.83 -1.47 -0.02
N ILE A 44 -9.51 -2.35 0.92
CA ILE A 44 -8.31 -2.27 1.76
C ILE A 44 -7.36 -3.38 1.29
N LEU A 45 -6.14 -3.00 0.91
CA LEU A 45 -5.06 -3.92 0.58
C LEU A 45 -4.07 -4.01 1.75
N PHE A 46 -3.56 -5.21 2.00
CA PHE A 46 -2.45 -5.43 2.93
C PHE A 46 -1.24 -6.01 2.20
N TRP A 47 -0.04 -5.60 2.59
CA TRP A 47 1.18 -6.21 2.11
C TRP A 47 1.47 -7.49 2.91
N ASN A 48 1.66 -8.64 2.28
CA ASN A 48 1.93 -9.89 3.03
C ASN A 48 3.42 -10.22 3.16
N GLY A 49 4.31 -9.31 2.76
CA GLY A 49 5.76 -9.55 2.67
C GLY A 49 6.24 -9.87 1.26
N SER A 50 5.34 -10.23 0.33
CA SER A 50 5.68 -10.53 -1.07
C SER A 50 4.73 -9.89 -2.10
N SER A 51 3.48 -9.67 -1.71
CA SER A 51 2.44 -9.13 -2.60
C SER A 51 1.37 -8.36 -1.81
N TRP A 52 0.74 -7.40 -2.49
CA TRP A 52 -0.47 -6.76 -1.99
C TRP A 52 -1.65 -7.72 -2.16
N THR A 53 -2.41 -7.94 -1.10
CA THR A 53 -3.54 -8.86 -1.07
C THR A 53 -4.76 -8.11 -0.55
N THR A 54 -5.94 -8.43 -1.08
CA THR A 54 -7.21 -7.87 -0.59
C THR A 54 -7.45 -8.31 0.85
N PHE A 55 -7.54 -7.34 1.75
CA PHE A 55 -7.83 -7.57 3.17
C PHE A 55 -9.33 -7.48 3.46
N ALA A 56 -9.96 -6.39 3.03
CA ALA A 56 -11.36 -6.13 3.25
C ALA A 56 -11.93 -5.21 2.18
N TYR A 57 -13.25 -5.16 2.07
CA TYR A 57 -13.97 -4.14 1.31
C TYR A 57 -14.83 -3.35 2.29
N ALA A 58 -14.75 -2.03 2.25
CA ALA A 58 -15.74 -1.20 2.92
C ALA A 58 -17.05 -1.38 2.14
N SER A 59 -17.96 -2.21 2.67
CA SER A 59 -19.28 -2.37 2.08
C SER A 59 -19.90 -1.00 1.89
N PRO A 60 -20.41 -0.66 0.69
CA PRO A 60 -21.21 0.53 0.48
C PRO A 60 -22.59 0.26 1.07
N ASN A 61 -22.68 0.00 2.37
CA ASN A 61 -23.97 -0.15 3.02
C ASN A 61 -24.52 1.27 3.20
N ARG A 62 -25.48 1.58 2.32
CA ARG A 62 -26.24 2.83 2.23
C ARG A 62 -27.41 2.80 3.21
#